data_AF-R5W3Z5-F1
#
_entry.id   AF-R5W3Z5-F1
#
_cell.length_a   1.000
_cell.length_b   1.000
_cell.length_c   1.000
_cell.angle_alpha   90.00
_cell.angle_beta   90.00
_cell.angle_gamma   90.00
#
_symmetry.space_group_name_H-M   'P 1'
#
loop_
_entity.id
_entity.type
_entity.pdbx_description
1 polymer ?
#
loop_
_entity_poly.entity_id
_entity_poly.type
_entity_poly.pdbx_seq_one_letter_code
_entity_poly.pdbx_strand_id
1 'polypeptide(L)'
;MQMKYGNQLEHGTAYNYDEEYRPKLFKRLREFVWIEPVHEMVRLDPVVYDSDIVIDHKPHEKHSKRDFFIFQKKIREGLRLSKRLHHMYAMELYISGDEEDFLEAEPFFTESALDPNRSIDEVKEAVCIVCRAARLRDDAATILKMCLKDLLTQGSSEMCWELGEYFLAKGDKEEAYMWYYNAKNEAQSILNLHTSTDWPEERMKELGQ
;
A
#
# COMPACT_ATOMS: atom_id res chain seq x y z
N MET A 1 11.03 -23.00 -8.34
CA MET A 1 11.22 -23.10 -6.88
C MET A 1 11.19 -21.71 -6.30
N GLN A 2 10.45 -21.55 -5.22
CA GLN A 2 10.37 -20.33 -4.45
C GLN A 2 10.98 -20.54 -3.07
N MET A 3 11.52 -19.45 -2.51
CA MET A 3 12.16 -19.42 -1.20
C MET A 3 11.42 -18.41 -0.35
N LYS A 4 11.33 -18.65 0.96
CA LYS A 4 10.77 -17.66 1.88
C LYS A 4 11.74 -16.49 2.03
N TYR A 5 11.23 -15.28 2.05
CA TYR A 5 11.94 -14.09 2.48
C TYR A 5 11.36 -13.70 3.83
N GLY A 6 12.16 -13.83 4.89
CA GLY A 6 11.76 -13.48 6.26
C GLY A 6 12.07 -12.03 6.59
N ASN A 7 11.90 -11.66 7.88
CA ASN A 7 12.35 -10.42 8.52
C ASN A 7 12.00 -9.11 7.78
N GLN A 8 10.92 -9.13 7.00
CA GLN A 8 10.52 -8.00 6.15
C GLN A 8 10.05 -6.80 6.99
N LEU A 9 9.48 -7.04 8.17
CA LEU A 9 8.99 -5.99 9.07
C LEU A 9 10.13 -5.30 9.86
N GLU A 10 11.26 -5.99 10.10
CA GLU A 10 12.37 -5.45 10.90
C GLU A 10 13.13 -4.32 10.20
N HIS A 11 13.21 -4.36 8.88
CA HIS A 11 14.02 -3.42 8.09
C HIS A 11 13.21 -2.42 7.26
N GLY A 12 11.90 -2.29 7.55
CA GLY A 12 11.04 -1.34 6.86
C GLY A 12 11.01 -1.57 5.35
N THR A 13 11.00 -2.84 4.94
CA THR A 13 10.72 -3.18 3.54
C THR A 13 9.28 -2.74 3.22
N ALA A 14 8.96 -2.53 1.95
CA ALA A 14 7.66 -2.01 1.55
C ALA A 14 6.47 -2.95 1.84
N TYR A 15 6.60 -3.97 2.69
CA TYR A 15 5.63 -5.05 2.85
C TYR A 15 5.01 -5.08 4.24
N ASN A 16 3.72 -5.45 4.29
CA ASN A 16 2.92 -5.58 5.51
C ASN A 16 2.88 -7.01 6.08
N TYR A 17 3.87 -7.85 5.76
CA TYR A 17 3.99 -9.23 6.26
C TYR A 17 5.46 -9.53 6.54
N ASP A 18 5.73 -10.45 7.46
CA ASP A 18 7.11 -10.80 7.82
C ASP A 18 7.74 -11.87 6.91
N GLU A 19 6.93 -12.78 6.38
CA GLU A 19 7.37 -13.84 5.48
C GLU A 19 6.56 -13.87 4.17
N GLU A 20 7.25 -13.97 3.02
CA GLU A 20 6.62 -14.25 1.72
C GLU A 20 7.46 -15.21 0.87
N TYR A 21 6.80 -16.11 0.15
CA TYR A 21 7.44 -16.89 -0.89
C TYR A 21 7.73 -16.07 -2.15
N ARG A 22 9.00 -16.03 -2.55
CA ARG A 22 9.43 -15.40 -3.80
C ARG A 22 10.00 -16.42 -4.77
N PRO A 23 9.51 -16.50 -6.01
CA PRO A 23 10.13 -17.28 -7.06
C PRO A 23 11.55 -16.76 -7.35
N LYS A 24 12.56 -17.63 -7.20
CA LYS A 24 13.97 -17.27 -7.40
C LYS A 24 14.70 -18.19 -8.36
N LEU A 25 14.31 -19.46 -8.40
CA LEU A 25 14.89 -20.43 -9.32
C LEU A 25 13.85 -20.87 -10.36
N PHE A 26 14.16 -20.53 -11.60
CA PHE A 26 13.31 -20.80 -12.76
C PHE A 26 14.00 -21.82 -13.68
N LYS A 27 13.27 -22.88 -14.05
CA LYS A 27 13.73 -23.76 -15.14
C LYS A 27 13.59 -22.99 -16.46
N ARG A 28 14.72 -22.73 -17.12
CA ARG A 28 14.80 -21.97 -18.38
C ARG A 28 13.96 -22.59 -19.50
N LEU A 29 14.07 -23.91 -19.67
CA LEU A 29 13.30 -24.67 -20.67
C LEU A 29 12.10 -25.34 -19.99
N ARG A 30 10.89 -24.96 -20.40
CA ARG A 30 9.63 -25.58 -20.00
C ARG A 30 9.00 -26.20 -21.24
N GLU A 31 8.92 -27.53 -21.25
CA GLU A 31 8.28 -28.27 -22.33
C GLU A 31 6.79 -28.45 -22.02
N PHE A 32 5.98 -28.55 -23.06
CA PHE A 32 4.59 -28.92 -22.90
C PHE A 32 4.49 -30.35 -22.40
N VAL A 33 3.75 -30.55 -21.32
CA VAL A 33 3.52 -31.86 -20.71
C VAL A 33 2.04 -32.14 -20.78
N TRP A 34 1.68 -33.25 -21.44
CA TRP A 34 0.35 -33.80 -21.41
C TRP A 34 0.08 -34.37 -20.01
N ILE A 35 -1.08 -34.03 -19.46
CA ILE A 35 -1.55 -34.47 -18.15
C ILE A 35 -2.93 -35.10 -18.31
N GLU A 36 -3.32 -35.84 -17.28
CA GLU A 36 -4.55 -36.65 -17.19
C GLU A 36 -4.58 -37.89 -18.10
N PRO A 37 -5.06 -39.04 -17.59
CA PRO A 37 -5.18 -40.26 -18.38
C PRO A 37 -6.44 -40.31 -19.26
N VAL A 38 -7.39 -39.38 -19.07
CA VAL A 38 -8.66 -39.24 -19.83
C VAL A 38 -8.98 -37.75 -19.94
N HIS A 39 -9.47 -37.29 -21.10
CA HIS A 39 -9.52 -35.86 -21.46
C HIS A 39 -8.14 -35.19 -21.38
N GLU A 40 -7.14 -35.83 -22.01
CA GLU A 40 -5.76 -35.35 -22.06
C GLU A 40 -5.70 -33.86 -22.40
N MET A 41 -4.93 -33.12 -21.60
CA MET A 41 -4.73 -31.70 -21.81
C MET A 41 -3.27 -31.32 -21.54
N VAL A 42 -2.86 -30.17 -22.08
CA VAL A 42 -1.52 -29.63 -21.81
C VAL A 42 -1.56 -28.87 -20.48
N ARG A 43 -0.57 -29.11 -19.61
CA ARG A 43 -0.42 -28.33 -18.37
C ARG A 43 -0.05 -26.88 -18.68
N LEU A 44 -0.96 -25.95 -18.37
CA LEU A 44 -0.76 -24.51 -18.56
C LEU A 44 -0.13 -23.84 -17.33
N ASP A 45 -0.43 -24.35 -16.13
CA ASP A 45 0.10 -23.80 -14.88
C ASP A 45 1.54 -24.22 -14.59
N PRO A 46 2.36 -23.35 -13.98
CA PRO A 46 3.71 -23.70 -13.60
C PRO A 46 3.70 -24.71 -12.45
N VAL A 47 4.62 -25.67 -12.47
CA VAL A 47 4.95 -26.45 -11.29
C VAL A 47 5.80 -25.59 -10.36
N VAL A 48 5.26 -25.27 -9.20
CA VAL A 48 5.93 -24.49 -8.15
C VAL A 48 6.37 -25.45 -7.05
N TYR A 49 7.60 -25.26 -6.58
CA TYR A 49 8.15 -26.00 -5.46
C TYR A 49 8.46 -25.01 -4.35
N ASP A 50 7.86 -25.24 -3.19
CA ASP A 50 8.11 -24.48 -1.98
C ASP A 50 9.34 -25.08 -1.30
N SER A 51 10.31 -24.24 -1.02
CA SER A 51 11.53 -24.63 -0.35
C SER A 51 11.48 -24.25 1.12
N ASP A 52 12.08 -25.07 1.96
CA ASP A 52 12.35 -24.75 3.37
C ASP A 52 13.48 -23.70 3.56
N ILE A 53 14.10 -23.23 2.47
CA ILE A 53 15.11 -22.17 2.52
C ILE A 53 14.43 -20.83 2.82
N VAL A 54 14.91 -20.18 3.89
CA VAL A 54 14.56 -18.81 4.27
C VAL A 54 15.73 -17.88 3.98
N ILE A 55 15.44 -16.76 3.31
CA ILE A 55 16.39 -15.70 3.02
C ILE A 55 16.10 -14.53 3.97
N ASP A 56 17.08 -14.20 4.81
CA ASP A 56 17.08 -12.95 5.58
C ASP A 56 17.36 -11.78 4.63
N HIS A 57 16.41 -10.86 4.50
CA HIS A 57 16.57 -9.64 3.73
C HIS A 57 17.07 -8.53 4.64
N LYS A 58 18.36 -8.16 4.48
CA LYS A 58 19.02 -7.12 5.27
C LYS A 58 19.53 -6.01 4.34
N PRO A 59 18.64 -5.19 3.77
CA PRO A 59 19.04 -4.10 2.88
C PRO A 59 19.93 -3.11 3.64
N HIS A 60 21.03 -2.67 3.00
CA HIS A 60 21.97 -1.72 3.60
C HIS A 60 21.49 -0.27 3.53
N GLU A 61 20.70 0.05 2.49
CA GLU A 61 20.18 1.38 2.21
C GLU A 61 18.69 1.31 1.86
N LYS A 62 17.94 2.38 2.18
CA LYS A 62 16.57 2.57 1.69
C LYS A 62 16.63 3.11 0.27
N HIS A 63 15.96 2.44 -0.66
CA HIS A 63 15.94 2.83 -2.09
C HIS A 63 14.63 3.48 -2.55
N SER A 64 13.77 3.89 -1.61
CA SER A 64 12.43 4.45 -1.90
C SER A 64 12.46 5.63 -2.89
N LYS A 65 13.37 6.59 -2.70
CA LYS A 65 13.51 7.75 -3.62
C LYS A 65 13.82 7.35 -5.06
N ARG A 66 14.66 6.32 -5.26
CA ARG A 66 14.96 5.80 -6.60
C ARG A 66 13.71 5.17 -7.21
N ASP A 67 12.96 4.42 -6.41
CA ASP A 67 11.81 3.68 -6.88
C ASP A 67 10.65 4.66 -7.22
N PHE A 68 10.42 5.70 -6.40
CA PHE A 68 9.51 6.82 -6.70
C PHE A 68 9.88 7.54 -8.01
N PHE A 69 11.16 7.87 -8.19
CA PHE A 69 11.63 8.49 -9.44
C PHE A 69 11.32 7.63 -10.66
N ILE A 70 11.48 6.30 -10.55
CA ILE A 70 11.15 5.36 -11.63
C ILE A 70 9.64 5.36 -11.92
N PHE A 71 8.79 5.28 -10.89
CA PHE A 71 7.34 5.35 -11.06
C PHE A 71 6.92 6.63 -11.79
N GLN A 72 7.33 7.79 -11.27
CA GLN A 72 6.99 9.09 -11.84
C GLN A 72 7.53 9.27 -13.27
N LYS A 73 8.76 8.83 -13.53
CA LYS A 73 9.31 8.85 -14.89
C LYS A 73 8.46 8.02 -15.83
N LYS A 74 8.07 6.81 -15.45
CA LYS A 74 7.25 5.93 -16.29
C LYS A 74 5.84 6.48 -16.50
N ILE A 75 5.23 7.08 -15.48
CA ILE A 75 3.94 7.77 -15.60
C ILE A 75 4.05 8.92 -16.61
N ARG A 76 5.11 9.74 -16.53
CA ARG A 76 5.37 10.82 -17.50
C ARG A 76 5.63 10.34 -18.93
N GLU A 77 6.20 9.14 -19.08
CA GLU A 77 6.34 8.46 -20.39
C GLU A 77 5.01 7.88 -20.91
N GLY A 78 3.90 8.02 -20.17
CA GLY A 78 2.57 7.54 -20.56
C GLY A 78 2.27 6.09 -20.14
N LEU A 79 3.09 5.50 -19.26
CA LEU A 79 2.82 4.16 -18.75
C LEU A 79 1.61 4.16 -17.82
N ARG A 80 0.56 3.44 -18.19
CA ARG A 80 -0.51 3.06 -17.25
C ARG A 80 0.03 2.00 -16.30
N LEU A 81 0.19 2.34 -15.02
CA LEU A 81 0.58 1.37 -14.00
C LEU A 81 -0.47 0.25 -13.92
N SER A 82 -0.01 -1.01 -13.89
CA SER A 82 -0.85 -2.17 -13.61
C SER A 82 -1.37 -2.10 -12.16
N LYS A 83 -2.43 -2.85 -11.84
CA LYS A 83 -2.96 -2.94 -10.46
C LYS A 83 -1.86 -3.19 -9.43
N ARG A 84 -0.93 -4.10 -9.73
CA ARG A 84 0.22 -4.41 -8.87
C ARG A 84 1.15 -3.21 -8.69
N LEU A 85 1.53 -2.52 -9.76
CA LEU A 85 2.45 -1.37 -9.67
C LEU A 85 1.78 -0.16 -9.01
N HIS A 86 0.47 0.02 -9.23
CA HIS A 86 -0.32 1.05 -8.56
C HIS A 86 -0.31 0.83 -7.05
N HIS A 87 -0.63 -0.39 -6.60
CA HIS A 87 -0.59 -0.79 -5.20
C HIS A 87 0.81 -0.60 -4.59
N MET A 88 1.85 -1.10 -5.26
CA MET A 88 3.23 -0.96 -4.78
C MET A 88 3.64 0.50 -4.62
N TYR A 89 3.29 1.37 -5.57
CA TYR A 89 3.63 2.77 -5.49
C TYR A 89 2.94 3.47 -4.31
N ALA A 90 1.63 3.24 -4.13
CA ALA A 90 0.88 3.79 -3.00
C ALA A 90 1.40 3.28 -1.64
N MET A 91 1.73 1.99 -1.56
CA MET A 91 2.26 1.34 -0.37
C MET A 91 3.64 1.88 0.00
N GLU A 92 4.56 2.00 -0.96
CA GLU A 92 5.89 2.56 -0.73
C GLU A 92 5.83 4.02 -0.26
N LEU A 93 4.92 4.83 -0.81
CA LEU A 93 4.65 6.19 -0.36
C LEU A 93 4.21 6.21 1.10
N TYR A 94 3.28 5.36 1.51
CA TYR A 94 2.80 5.30 2.89
C TYR A 94 3.83 4.80 3.91
N ILE A 95 4.77 3.95 3.49
CA ILE A 95 5.80 3.39 4.36
C ILE A 95 7.02 4.31 4.46
N SER A 96 7.36 5.03 3.39
CA SER A 96 8.67 5.68 3.27
C SER A 96 8.70 7.03 2.56
N GLY A 97 7.55 7.50 2.07
CA GLY A 97 7.44 8.81 1.40
C GLY A 97 7.45 9.97 2.37
N ASP A 98 8.11 11.05 1.97
CA ASP A 98 8.02 12.35 2.64
C ASP A 98 7.00 13.28 1.96
N GLU A 99 6.86 14.50 2.47
CA GLU A 99 5.86 15.46 1.99
C GLU A 99 6.00 15.74 0.48
N GLU A 100 7.22 15.89 -0.02
CA GLU A 100 7.49 16.15 -1.44
C GLU A 100 7.06 14.98 -2.31
N ASP A 101 7.29 13.74 -1.86
CA ASP A 101 6.88 12.54 -2.60
C ASP A 101 5.36 12.43 -2.75
N PHE A 102 4.61 12.75 -1.69
CA PHE A 102 3.14 12.73 -1.72
C PHE A 102 2.59 13.81 -2.66
N LEU A 103 3.16 15.02 -2.61
CA LEU A 103 2.75 16.13 -3.47
C LEU A 103 3.07 15.85 -4.95
N GLU A 104 4.21 15.24 -5.25
CA GLU A 104 4.56 14.86 -6.63
C GLU A 104 3.68 13.72 -7.16
N ALA A 105 3.26 12.79 -6.30
CA ALA A 105 2.39 11.68 -6.68
C ALA A 105 0.90 12.07 -6.82
N GLU A 106 0.47 13.15 -6.15
CA GLU A 106 -0.93 13.57 -6.05
C GLU A 106 -1.66 13.67 -7.40
N PRO A 107 -1.09 14.29 -8.47
CA PRO A 107 -1.80 14.39 -9.75
C PRO A 107 -2.16 13.03 -10.35
N PHE A 108 -1.23 12.08 -10.30
CA PHE A 108 -1.45 10.72 -10.80
C PHE A 108 -2.55 9.99 -10.03
N PHE A 109 -2.51 10.04 -8.69
CA PHE A 109 -3.52 9.37 -7.88
C PHE A 109 -4.87 10.09 -7.92
N THR A 110 -4.89 11.40 -8.14
CA THR A 110 -6.14 12.15 -8.38
C THR A 110 -6.84 11.67 -9.64
N GLU A 111 -6.10 11.47 -10.73
CA GLU A 111 -6.64 10.87 -11.96
C GLU A 111 -7.10 9.43 -11.70
N SER A 112 -6.31 8.63 -10.98
CA SER A 112 -6.65 7.24 -10.64
C SER A 112 -7.93 7.12 -9.80
N ALA A 113 -8.15 8.02 -8.83
CA ALA A 113 -9.35 8.06 -7.98
C ALA A 113 -10.64 8.47 -8.72
N LEU A 114 -10.52 8.94 -9.97
CA LEU A 114 -11.61 9.35 -10.85
C LEU A 114 -11.78 8.42 -12.06
N ASP A 115 -10.85 7.49 -12.30
CA ASP A 115 -10.86 6.60 -13.45
C ASP A 115 -11.87 5.45 -13.26
N PRO A 116 -12.95 5.37 -14.06
CA PRO A 116 -13.95 4.32 -13.93
C PRO A 116 -13.43 2.93 -14.33
N ASN A 117 -12.25 2.83 -14.95
CA ASN A 117 -11.62 1.57 -15.33
C ASN A 117 -10.67 1.03 -14.26
N ARG A 118 -10.50 1.74 -13.14
CA ARG A 118 -9.77 1.24 -11.97
C ARG A 118 -10.67 0.35 -11.13
N SER A 119 -10.09 -0.68 -10.53
CA SER A 119 -10.78 -1.50 -9.55
C SER A 119 -11.03 -0.73 -8.26
N ILE A 120 -11.98 -1.21 -7.44
CA ILE A 120 -12.29 -0.58 -6.14
C ILE A 120 -11.03 -0.47 -5.27
N ASP A 121 -10.20 -1.51 -5.23
CA ASP A 121 -8.93 -1.49 -4.47
C ASP A 121 -8.02 -0.34 -4.93
N GLU A 122 -7.82 -0.19 -6.24
CA GLU A 122 -6.98 0.89 -6.78
C GLU A 122 -7.56 2.28 -6.47
N VAL A 123 -8.89 2.41 -6.47
CA VAL A 123 -9.55 3.67 -6.07
C VAL A 123 -9.31 3.96 -4.59
N LYS A 124 -9.42 2.96 -3.70
CA LYS A 124 -9.17 3.14 -2.26
C LYS A 124 -7.72 3.55 -1.99
N GLU A 125 -6.77 2.88 -2.63
CA GLU A 125 -5.34 3.23 -2.58
C GLU A 125 -5.12 4.69 -3.00
N ALA A 126 -5.69 5.08 -4.13
CA ALA A 126 -5.54 6.43 -4.67
C ALA A 126 -6.15 7.51 -3.76
N VAL A 127 -7.34 7.24 -3.22
CA VAL A 127 -8.05 8.15 -2.31
C VAL A 127 -7.24 8.41 -1.04
N CYS A 128 -6.54 7.40 -0.50
CA CYS A 128 -5.66 7.57 0.66
C CYS A 128 -4.47 8.50 0.34
N ILE A 129 -3.79 8.28 -0.79
CA ILE A 129 -2.66 9.13 -1.21
C ILE A 129 -3.09 10.59 -1.40
N VAL A 130 -4.22 10.82 -2.09
CA VAL A 130 -4.74 12.16 -2.34
C VAL A 130 -5.19 12.83 -1.04
N CYS A 131 -5.79 12.08 -0.10
CA CYS A 131 -6.18 12.62 1.21
C CYS A 131 -4.96 13.08 2.01
N ARG A 132 -3.89 12.28 2.06
CA ARG A 132 -2.64 12.66 2.72
C ARG A 132 -2.02 13.91 2.09
N ALA A 133 -1.93 13.97 0.77
CA ALA A 133 -1.45 15.15 0.06
C ALA A 133 -2.30 16.40 0.36
N ALA A 134 -3.63 16.26 0.38
CA ALA A 134 -4.54 17.33 0.76
C ALA A 134 -4.35 17.80 2.21
N ARG A 135 -4.12 16.89 3.15
CA ARG A 135 -3.79 17.24 4.55
C ARG A 135 -2.51 18.06 4.65
N LEU A 136 -1.46 17.69 3.92
CA LEU A 136 -0.20 18.45 3.88
C LEU A 136 -0.40 19.88 3.35
N ARG A 137 -1.37 20.07 2.46
CA ARG A 137 -1.75 21.39 1.90
C ARG A 137 -2.83 22.11 2.70
N ASP A 138 -3.32 21.55 3.81
CA ASP A 138 -4.48 22.04 4.58
C ASP A 138 -5.74 22.27 3.72
N ASP A 139 -5.99 21.38 2.75
CA ASP A 139 -7.09 21.45 1.79
C ASP A 139 -8.30 20.62 2.26
N ALA A 140 -9.10 21.23 3.14
CA ALA A 140 -10.28 20.60 3.73
C ALA A 140 -11.31 20.11 2.70
N ALA A 141 -11.45 20.80 1.56
CA ALA A 141 -12.40 20.41 0.52
C ALA A 141 -12.00 19.10 -0.15
N THR A 142 -10.71 18.94 -0.46
CA THR A 142 -10.18 17.71 -1.03
C THR A 142 -10.21 16.57 -0.01
N ILE A 143 -9.86 16.84 1.26
CA ILE A 143 -9.99 15.85 2.36
C ILE A 143 -11.44 15.33 2.41
N LEU A 144 -12.43 16.21 2.54
CA LEU A 144 -13.85 15.82 2.60
C LEU A 144 -14.26 14.98 1.38
N LYS A 145 -13.85 15.40 0.18
CA LYS A 145 -14.15 14.68 -1.07
C LYS A 145 -13.56 13.26 -1.06
N MET A 146 -12.33 13.10 -0.56
CA MET A 146 -11.66 11.81 -0.47
C MET A 146 -12.25 10.93 0.64
N CYS A 147 -12.52 11.48 1.82
CA CYS A 147 -13.18 10.76 2.92
C CYS A 147 -14.54 10.20 2.49
N LEU A 148 -15.37 11.00 1.79
CA LEU A 148 -16.67 10.54 1.30
C LEU A 148 -16.54 9.43 0.25
N LYS A 149 -15.49 9.47 -0.59
CA LYS A 149 -15.21 8.40 -1.55
C LYS A 149 -14.81 7.10 -0.85
N ASP A 150 -13.94 7.17 0.15
CA ASP A 150 -13.53 5.99 0.94
C ASP A 150 -14.71 5.38 1.69
N LEU A 151 -15.54 6.24 2.32
CA LEU A 151 -16.73 5.85 3.08
C LEU A 151 -17.75 5.06 2.24
N LEU A 152 -17.88 5.37 0.94
CA LEU A 152 -18.77 4.63 0.02
C LEU A 152 -18.28 3.20 -0.29
N THR A 153 -17.08 2.84 0.17
CA THR A 153 -16.54 1.49 0.05
C THR A 153 -16.60 0.77 1.41
N GLN A 154 -15.45 0.50 2.00
CA GLN A 154 -15.27 0.10 3.39
C GLN A 154 -14.18 1.02 3.93
N GLY A 155 -14.51 1.80 4.97
CA GLY A 155 -13.57 2.77 5.55
C GLY A 155 -12.20 2.15 5.85
N SER A 156 -11.15 2.90 5.58
CA SER A 156 -9.75 2.48 5.72
C SER A 156 -9.10 3.08 6.97
N SER A 157 -8.17 2.33 7.57
CA SER A 157 -7.41 2.83 8.71
C SER A 157 -6.53 4.02 8.31
N GLU A 158 -6.02 4.04 7.07
CA GLU A 158 -5.32 5.19 6.51
C GLU A 158 -6.18 6.45 6.49
N MET A 159 -7.45 6.35 6.10
CA MET A 159 -8.34 7.51 6.08
C MET A 159 -8.65 8.02 7.49
N CYS A 160 -8.91 7.11 8.44
CA CYS A 160 -9.08 7.48 9.84
C CYS A 160 -7.80 8.12 10.40
N TRP A 161 -6.63 7.61 10.05
CA TRP A 161 -5.35 8.21 10.43
C TRP A 161 -5.19 9.64 9.88
N GLU A 162 -5.47 9.87 8.59
CA GLU A 162 -5.37 11.23 8.02
C GLU A 162 -6.37 12.21 8.68
N LEU A 163 -7.58 11.76 9.01
CA LEU A 163 -8.55 12.58 9.74
C LEU A 163 -8.07 12.89 11.17
N GLY A 164 -7.51 11.92 11.87
CA GLY A 164 -6.92 12.12 13.20
C GLY A 164 -5.82 13.17 13.18
N GLU A 165 -4.85 13.04 12.27
CA GLU A 165 -3.77 14.02 12.12
C GLU A 165 -4.29 15.41 11.71
N TYR A 166 -5.33 15.48 10.88
CA TYR A 166 -5.95 16.74 10.49
C TYR A 166 -6.59 17.46 11.69
N PHE A 167 -7.44 16.77 12.46
CA PHE A 167 -8.09 17.38 13.63
C PHE A 167 -7.10 17.70 14.75
N LEU A 168 -6.07 16.87 14.93
CA LEU A 168 -4.98 17.15 15.86
C LEU A 168 -4.28 18.45 15.51
N ALA A 169 -3.97 18.68 14.22
CA ALA A 169 -3.35 19.91 13.75
C ALA A 169 -4.26 21.15 13.94
N LYS A 170 -5.59 20.97 13.97
CA LYS A 170 -6.56 22.02 14.29
C LYS A 170 -6.75 22.23 15.80
N GLY A 171 -6.10 21.43 16.65
CA GLY A 171 -6.22 21.49 18.10
C GLY A 171 -7.45 20.78 18.66
N ASP A 172 -8.23 20.11 17.81
CA ASP A 172 -9.40 19.33 18.22
C ASP A 172 -8.98 17.92 18.64
N LYS A 173 -8.53 17.81 19.88
CA LYS A 173 -7.97 16.58 20.45
C LYS A 173 -9.02 15.49 20.65
N GLU A 174 -10.25 15.88 20.98
CA GLU A 174 -11.34 14.92 21.21
C GLU A 174 -11.72 14.23 19.90
N GLU A 175 -11.88 15.01 18.83
CA GLU A 175 -12.18 14.46 17.50
C GLU A 175 -10.99 13.64 16.97
N ALA A 176 -9.75 14.12 17.15
CA ALA A 176 -8.56 13.37 16.75
C ALA A 176 -8.49 11.99 17.44
N TYR A 177 -8.75 11.93 18.75
CA TYR A 177 -8.76 10.68 19.51
C TYR A 177 -9.77 9.68 18.94
N MET A 178 -10.99 10.14 18.62
CA MET A 178 -12.03 9.30 18.01
C MET A 178 -11.57 8.68 16.68
N TRP A 179 -10.89 9.45 15.84
CA TRP A 179 -10.38 8.95 14.56
C TRP A 179 -9.26 7.94 14.73
N TYR A 180 -8.33 8.15 15.68
CA TYR A 180 -7.30 7.14 15.98
C TYR A 180 -7.92 5.85 16.56
N TYR A 181 -8.95 5.97 17.40
CA TYR A 181 -9.69 4.81 17.91
C TYR A 181 -10.30 3.99 16.77
N ASN A 182 -10.96 4.66 15.82
CA ASN A 182 -11.56 4.01 14.66
C ASN A 182 -10.49 3.38 13.75
N ALA A 183 -9.36 4.06 13.53
CA ALA A 183 -8.25 3.53 12.74
C ALA A 183 -7.75 2.18 13.26
N LYS A 184 -7.67 2.03 14.59
CA LYS A 184 -7.21 0.82 15.27
C LYS A 184 -8.28 -0.28 15.37
N ASN A 185 -9.52 0.08 15.70
CA ASN A 185 -10.53 -0.91 16.14
C ASN A 185 -11.63 -1.19 15.11
N GLU A 186 -11.95 -0.23 14.24
CA GLU A 186 -13.14 -0.29 13.38
C GLU A 186 -12.80 -0.36 11.88
N ALA A 187 -11.56 -0.09 11.51
CA ALA A 187 -11.07 -0.09 10.13
C ALA A 187 -9.88 -1.04 9.93
N GLN A 188 -9.58 -1.34 8.66
CA GLN A 188 -8.42 -2.14 8.28
C GLN A 188 -7.45 -1.31 7.43
N SER A 189 -6.16 -1.54 7.64
CA SER A 189 -5.09 -0.98 6.81
C SER A 189 -5.09 -1.59 5.41
N ILE A 190 -4.85 -0.77 4.40
CA ILE A 190 -4.74 -1.16 2.99
C ILE A 190 -3.30 -1.04 2.49
N LEU A 191 -2.60 0.00 2.92
CA LEU A 191 -1.27 0.40 2.45
C LEU A 191 -0.22 0.24 3.54
N ASN A 192 -0.51 0.61 4.79
CA ASN A 192 0.48 0.52 5.85
C ASN A 192 -0.15 0.00 7.15
N LEU A 193 0.30 -1.19 7.56
CA LEU A 193 -0.19 -1.90 8.75
C LEU A 193 -0.17 -1.03 10.00
N HIS A 194 0.83 -0.15 10.13
CA HIS A 194 0.99 0.73 11.28
C HIS A 194 -0.20 1.67 11.50
N THR A 195 -0.96 1.99 10.45
CA THR A 195 -2.16 2.84 10.55
C THR A 195 -3.32 2.19 11.31
N SER A 196 -3.31 0.86 11.47
CA SER A 196 -4.28 0.12 12.29
C SER A 196 -3.67 -0.50 13.55
N THR A 197 -2.37 -0.33 13.80
CA THR A 197 -1.69 -0.99 14.93
C THR A 197 -1.13 0.02 15.94
N ASP A 198 0.14 0.36 15.81
CA ASP A 198 0.95 1.06 16.79
C ASP A 198 0.81 2.58 16.68
N TRP A 199 0.78 3.15 15.47
CA TRP A 199 0.64 4.60 15.30
C TRP A 199 -0.61 5.19 15.98
N PRO A 200 -1.85 4.68 15.74
CA PRO A 200 -3.01 5.20 16.44
C PRO A 200 -2.96 4.93 17.95
N GLU A 201 -2.35 3.83 18.39
CA GLU A 201 -2.19 3.54 19.82
C GLU A 201 -1.29 4.55 20.52
N GLU A 202 -0.15 4.89 19.90
CA GLU A 202 0.77 5.90 20.41
C GLU A 202 0.09 7.27 20.48
N ARG A 203 -0.60 7.69 19.41
CA ARG A 203 -1.36 8.95 19.40
C ARG A 203 -2.44 9.00 20.47
N MET A 204 -3.20 7.93 20.66
CA MET A 204 -4.22 7.87 21.72
C MET A 204 -3.60 7.98 23.11
N LYS A 205 -2.42 7.40 23.36
CA LYS A 205 -1.68 7.56 24.64
C LYS A 205 -1.16 8.98 24.84
N GLU A 206 -0.77 9.68 23.78
CA GLU A 206 -0.36 11.10 23.85
C GLU A 206 -1.54 12.02 24.20
N LEU A 207 -2.75 11.66 23.75
CA LEU A 207 -3.97 12.46 23.92
C LEU A 207 -4.76 12.11 25.19
N GLY A 208 -4.76 10.84 25.60
CA GLY A 208 -5.38 10.35 26.82
C GLY A 208 -4.45 10.49 28.01
N GLN A 209 -4.81 11.34 28.97
CA GLN A 209 -4.12 11.45 30.26
C GLN A 209 -4.31 10.20 31.12
#